data_AF-A0A933G8V8-F1
#
_entry.id   AF-A0A933G8V8-F1
#
_cell.length_a   1.000
_cell.length_b   1.000
_cell.length_c   1.000
_cell.angle_alpha   90.00
_cell.angle_beta   90.00
_cell.angle_gamma   90.00
#
_symmetry.space_group_name_H-M   'P 1'
#
loop_
_entity.id
_entity.type
_entity.pdbx_description
1 polymer ?
#
loop_
_entity_poly.entity_id
_entity_poly.type
_entity_poly.pdbx_seq_one_letter_code
_entity_poly.pdbx_strand_id
1 'polypeptide(L)'
;TMADRCPACDAVVLGNEVYCRQCASPLMSHLPPTSRRLRWMVHARRFVLINSILSLVPTMLMCAPRSALVGGPILIVLGLAVVWVGRRATYPAATKLGSIQAAVALVWMPLVWSLQSARQLVVFTFPLVLIAVIALYVASLWVWHNHPARNLRFQCDHCGYLLSGLPLPRCPECGQPFDPARMN
;
A
#
# COMPACT_ATOMS: atom_id res chain seq x y z
N THR A 1 -8.48 -17.49 -37.43
CA THR A 1 -9.05 -17.02 -36.16
C THR A 1 -8.25 -15.81 -35.70
N MET A 2 -8.79 -14.61 -35.93
CA MET A 2 -8.09 -13.32 -35.88
C MET A 2 -8.17 -12.61 -34.50
N ALA A 3 -8.19 -13.36 -33.39
CA ALA A 3 -8.41 -12.80 -32.05
C ALA A 3 -7.13 -12.44 -31.26
N ASP A 4 -5.93 -12.84 -31.72
CA ASP A 4 -4.80 -12.98 -30.79
C ASP A 4 -3.80 -11.81 -30.73
N ARG A 5 -4.04 -10.66 -31.37
CA ARG A 5 -3.07 -9.56 -31.34
C ARG A 5 -3.74 -8.20 -31.20
N CYS A 6 -4.08 -7.82 -29.97
CA CYS A 6 -4.25 -6.42 -29.61
C CYS A 6 -2.85 -5.86 -29.31
N PRO A 7 -2.18 -5.11 -30.22
CA PRO A 7 -0.74 -4.86 -30.13
C PRO A 7 -0.36 -3.63 -29.30
N ALA A 8 -1.32 -2.88 -28.74
CA ALA A 8 -1.05 -1.59 -28.12
C ALA A 8 -2.15 -1.17 -27.14
N CYS A 9 -2.58 -2.09 -26.28
CA CYS A 9 -3.69 -1.80 -25.39
C CYS A 9 -3.18 -1.21 -24.07
N ASP A 10 -3.37 0.10 -23.90
CA ASP A 10 -3.19 0.79 -22.62
C ASP A 10 -3.91 0.01 -21.51
N ALA A 11 -3.17 -0.46 -20.52
CA ALA A 11 -3.75 -1.14 -19.37
C ALA A 11 -4.30 -0.09 -18.39
N VAL A 12 -5.57 -0.22 -18.01
CA VAL A 12 -6.20 0.61 -16.98
C VAL A 12 -6.51 -0.26 -15.78
N VAL A 13 -6.10 0.21 -14.59
CA VAL A 13 -6.40 -0.44 -13.33
C VAL A 13 -7.73 0.12 -12.81
N LEU A 14 -8.78 -0.71 -12.82
CA LEU A 14 -10.09 -0.39 -12.25
C LEU A 14 -10.33 -1.34 -11.06
N GLY A 15 -10.13 -0.82 -9.85
CA GLY A 15 -10.27 -1.61 -8.62
C GLY A 15 -9.17 -2.67 -8.45
N ASN A 16 -9.55 -3.95 -8.43
CA ASN A 16 -8.64 -5.10 -8.28
C ASN A 16 -8.27 -5.77 -9.60
N GLU A 17 -8.84 -5.32 -10.72
CA GLU A 17 -8.67 -5.94 -12.02
C GLU A 17 -7.95 -4.99 -12.99
N VAL A 18 -7.10 -5.57 -13.84
CA VAL A 18 -6.41 -4.86 -14.91
C VAL A 18 -7.17 -5.15 -16.17
N TYR A 19 -7.68 -4.09 -16.81
CA TYR A 19 -8.42 -4.19 -18.06
C TYR A 19 -7.61 -3.61 -19.20
N CYS A 20 -7.74 -4.21 -20.37
CA CYS A 20 -7.36 -3.57 -21.62
C CYS A 20 -8.30 -2.37 -21.87
N ARG A 21 -7.80 -1.14 -21.99
CA ARG A 21 -8.63 0.06 -22.23
C ARG A 21 -9.43 0.00 -23.54
N GLN A 22 -8.87 -0.65 -24.56
CA GLN A 22 -9.48 -0.78 -25.88
C GLN A 22 -10.48 -1.94 -25.96
N CYS A 23 -10.27 -3.00 -25.17
CA CYS A 23 -11.00 -4.26 -25.28
C CYS A 23 -12.04 -4.44 -24.16
N ALA A 24 -11.90 -3.69 -23.06
CA ALA A 24 -12.60 -3.89 -21.79
C ALA A 24 -12.50 -5.34 -21.23
N SER A 25 -11.59 -6.16 -21.75
CA SER A 25 -11.40 -7.54 -21.32
C SER A 25 -10.41 -7.62 -20.15
N PRO A 26 -10.65 -8.53 -19.18
CA PRO A 26 -9.73 -8.74 -18.07
C PRO A 26 -8.41 -9.33 -18.58
N LEU A 27 -7.29 -8.65 -18.32
CA LEU A 27 -5.96 -8.97 -18.87
C LEU A 27 -5.33 -10.24 -18.26
N MET A 28 -6.05 -10.99 -17.42
CA MET A 28 -5.50 -12.07 -16.61
C MET A 28 -5.07 -13.32 -17.41
N SER A 29 -5.57 -13.52 -18.64
CA SER A 29 -5.28 -14.74 -19.40
C SER A 29 -3.97 -14.70 -20.19
N HIS A 30 -3.33 -13.54 -20.39
CA HIS A 30 -2.24 -13.39 -21.37
C HIS A 30 -0.92 -12.85 -20.83
N LEU A 31 -0.84 -12.50 -19.55
CA LEU A 31 0.43 -12.08 -18.97
C LEU A 31 1.23 -13.32 -18.54
N PRO A 32 2.52 -13.48 -18.97
CA PRO A 32 3.41 -14.49 -18.42
C PRO A 32 3.47 -14.34 -16.90
N PRO A 33 3.74 -15.40 -16.11
CA PRO A 33 3.63 -15.41 -14.65
C PRO A 33 4.41 -14.25 -14.05
N THR A 34 3.70 -13.15 -13.88
CA THR A 34 4.23 -11.88 -13.45
C THR A 34 4.75 -12.13 -12.06
N SER A 35 6.06 -11.88 -11.97
CA SER A 35 6.97 -12.16 -10.87
C SER A 35 6.29 -12.19 -9.50
N ARG A 36 6.74 -13.09 -8.61
CA ARG A 36 6.32 -13.15 -7.20
C ARG A 36 6.10 -11.75 -6.57
N ARG A 37 6.85 -10.72 -6.98
CA ARG A 37 6.67 -9.31 -6.58
C ARG A 37 5.28 -8.72 -6.86
N LEU A 38 4.66 -8.96 -8.01
CA LEU A 38 3.34 -8.38 -8.32
C LEU A 38 2.27 -8.94 -7.38
N ARG A 39 2.31 -10.26 -7.12
CA ARG A 39 1.47 -10.91 -6.11
C ARG A 39 1.69 -10.30 -4.71
N TRP A 40 2.95 -10.11 -4.30
CA TRP A 40 3.27 -9.45 -3.03
C TRP A 40 2.74 -8.02 -2.94
N MET A 41 2.75 -7.24 -4.02
CA MET A 41 2.17 -5.88 -4.01
C MET A 41 0.66 -5.89 -3.81
N VAL A 42 -0.07 -6.79 -4.52
CA VAL A 42 -1.53 -6.92 -4.34
C VAL A 42 -1.86 -7.40 -2.92
N HIS A 43 -1.11 -8.36 -2.39
CA HIS A 43 -1.28 -8.82 -1.02
C HIS A 43 -0.95 -7.74 0.01
N ALA A 44 0.14 -6.99 -0.17
CA ALA A 44 0.52 -5.89 0.71
C ALA A 44 -0.54 -4.78 0.73
N ARG A 45 -1.12 -4.47 -0.44
CA ARG A 45 -2.25 -3.55 -0.58
C ARG A 45 -3.47 -3.99 0.25
N ARG A 46 -3.93 -5.23 0.05
CA ARG A 46 -5.04 -5.80 0.84
C ARG A 46 -4.73 -5.81 2.32
N PHE A 47 -3.49 -6.15 2.69
CA PHE A 47 -3.04 -6.19 4.06
C PHE A 47 -3.09 -4.80 4.73
N VAL A 48 -2.64 -3.75 4.05
CA VAL A 48 -2.73 -2.37 4.56
C VAL A 48 -4.19 -1.98 4.81
N LEU A 49 -5.10 -2.30 3.89
CA LEU A 49 -6.52 -1.98 4.05
C LEU A 49 -7.17 -2.74 5.22
N ILE A 50 -6.90 -4.05 5.32
CA ILE A 50 -7.36 -4.88 6.45
C ILE A 50 -6.79 -4.35 7.76
N ASN A 51 -5.50 -4.00 7.80
CA ASN A 51 -4.85 -3.42 8.97
C ASN A 51 -5.51 -2.10 9.38
N SER A 52 -5.84 -1.21 8.44
CA SER A 52 -6.55 0.04 8.74
C SER A 52 -7.89 -0.23 9.41
N ILE A 53 -8.67 -1.20 8.92
CA ILE A 53 -9.96 -1.58 9.53
C ILE A 53 -9.75 -2.20 10.91
N LEU A 54 -8.82 -3.16 11.03
CA LEU A 54 -8.51 -3.83 12.30
C LEU A 54 -7.96 -2.87 13.36
N SER A 55 -7.28 -1.78 12.95
CA SER A 55 -6.74 -0.78 13.87
C SER A 55 -7.84 0.07 14.54
N LEU A 56 -9.06 0.11 14.00
CA LEU A 56 -10.17 0.86 14.59
C LEU A 56 -10.55 0.34 15.97
N VAL A 57 -10.63 -0.97 16.16
CA VAL A 57 -11.06 -1.58 17.43
C VAL A 57 -10.06 -1.29 18.57
N PRO A 58 -8.74 -1.56 18.42
CA PRO A 58 -7.75 -1.18 19.42
C PRO A 58 -7.71 0.32 19.71
N THR A 59 -7.93 1.15 18.69
CA THR A 59 -8.00 2.61 18.87
C THR A 59 -9.17 3.01 19.77
N MET A 60 -10.36 2.44 19.56
CA MET A 60 -11.52 2.65 20.43
C MET A 60 -11.25 2.13 21.86
N LEU A 61 -10.50 1.04 21.99
CA LEU A 61 -10.07 0.53 23.30
C LEU A 61 -9.08 1.48 24.00
N MET A 62 -8.34 2.33 23.29
CA MET A 62 -7.43 3.29 23.93
C MET A 62 -8.15 4.43 24.66
N CYS A 63 -9.47 4.54 24.56
CA CYS A 63 -10.24 5.59 25.23
C CYS A 63 -10.41 5.36 26.75
N ALA A 64 -10.23 4.12 27.22
CA ALA A 64 -10.23 3.82 28.65
C ALA A 64 -8.82 3.46 29.13
N PRO A 65 -8.34 3.96 30.28
CA PRO A 65 -6.97 3.72 30.75
C PRO A 65 -6.62 2.23 30.87
N ARG A 66 -7.56 1.44 31.40
CA ARG A 66 -7.39 -0.02 31.55
C ARG A 66 -7.31 -0.73 30.20
N SER A 67 -8.09 -0.28 29.23
CA SER A 67 -8.16 -0.85 27.89
C SER A 67 -7.00 -0.38 27.01
N ALA A 68 -6.39 0.78 27.29
CA ALA A 68 -5.21 1.28 26.59
C ALA A 68 -3.98 0.36 26.76
N LEU A 69 -3.87 -0.32 27.90
CA LEU A 69 -2.84 -1.35 28.15
C LEU A 69 -2.97 -2.55 27.21
N VAL A 70 -4.17 -2.82 26.68
CA VAL A 70 -4.44 -3.92 25.75
C VAL A 70 -4.46 -3.42 24.29
N GLY A 71 -5.10 -2.27 24.04
CA GLY A 71 -5.21 -1.70 22.70
C GLY A 71 -3.87 -1.21 22.13
N GLY A 72 -3.03 -0.60 22.96
CA GLY A 72 -1.77 -0.05 22.50
C GLY A 72 -0.75 -1.11 22.02
N PRO A 73 -0.50 -2.24 22.73
CA PRO A 73 0.40 -3.26 22.22
C PRO A 73 -0.12 -3.89 20.92
N ILE A 74 -1.44 -4.08 20.80
CA ILE A 74 -2.05 -4.57 19.55
C ILE A 74 -1.77 -3.61 18.39
N LEU A 75 -1.91 -2.29 18.58
CA LEU A 75 -1.59 -1.30 17.54
C LEU A 75 -0.11 -1.31 17.16
N ILE A 76 0.80 -1.50 18.12
CA ILE A 76 2.24 -1.61 17.86
C ILE A 76 2.52 -2.86 17.01
N VAL A 77 1.98 -4.02 17.39
CA VAL A 77 2.17 -5.28 16.64
C VAL A 77 1.63 -5.16 15.21
N LEU A 78 0.43 -4.59 15.06
CA LEU A 78 -0.18 -4.31 13.76
C LEU A 78 0.69 -3.36 12.91
N GLY A 79 1.18 -2.27 13.50
CA GLY A 79 2.08 -1.33 12.83
C GLY A 79 3.40 -1.98 12.37
N LEU A 80 4.01 -2.80 13.23
CA LEU A 80 5.23 -3.55 12.89
C LEU A 80 4.99 -4.61 11.82
N ALA A 81 3.83 -5.27 11.82
CA ALA A 81 3.44 -6.20 10.76
C ALA A 81 3.33 -5.48 9.40
N VAL A 82 2.73 -4.28 9.37
CA VAL A 82 2.69 -3.45 8.14
C VAL A 82 4.09 -3.03 7.70
N VAL A 83 5.00 -2.66 8.61
CA VAL A 83 6.40 -2.36 8.29
C VAL A 83 7.07 -3.59 7.65
N TRP A 84 6.88 -4.77 8.23
CA TRP A 84 7.49 -6.00 7.74
C TRP A 84 6.97 -6.39 6.34
N VAL A 85 5.65 -6.36 6.14
CA VAL A 85 5.01 -6.60 4.84
C VAL A 85 5.45 -5.55 3.82
N GLY A 86 5.50 -4.28 4.21
CA GLY A 86 5.97 -3.17 3.38
C GLY A 86 7.41 -3.36 2.91
N ARG A 87 8.32 -3.76 3.80
CA ARG A 87 9.72 -4.07 3.46
C ARG A 87 9.82 -5.27 2.51
N ARG A 88 9.09 -6.36 2.79
CA ARG A 88 9.04 -7.56 1.92
C ARG A 88 8.52 -7.25 0.52
N ALA A 89 7.53 -6.36 0.41
CA ALA A 89 6.94 -5.92 -0.85
C ALA A 89 7.69 -4.75 -1.51
N THR A 90 8.80 -4.28 -0.94
CA THR A 90 9.53 -3.06 -1.39
C THR A 90 8.60 -1.85 -1.54
N TYR A 91 7.61 -1.72 -0.67
CA TYR A 91 6.59 -0.67 -0.69
C TYR A 91 6.86 0.36 0.42
N PRO A 92 7.60 1.45 0.11
CA PRO A 92 8.07 2.40 1.12
C PRO A 92 6.93 3.14 1.81
N ALA A 93 5.80 3.34 1.12
CA ALA A 93 4.62 4.00 1.68
C ALA A 93 4.00 3.18 2.83
N ALA A 94 3.80 1.86 2.65
CA ALA A 94 3.34 0.99 3.74
C ALA A 94 4.34 0.98 4.90
N THR A 95 5.64 0.98 4.59
CA THR A 95 6.70 1.02 5.62
C THR A 95 6.60 2.29 6.47
N LYS A 96 6.42 3.46 5.84
CA LYS A 96 6.21 4.73 6.54
C LYS A 96 4.92 4.72 7.36
N LEU A 97 3.81 4.26 6.78
CA LEU A 97 2.52 4.18 7.47
C LEU A 97 2.58 3.33 8.73
N GLY A 98 3.14 2.11 8.64
CA GLY A 98 3.31 1.23 9.79
C GLY A 98 4.23 1.81 10.88
N SER A 99 5.29 2.51 10.49
CA SER A 99 6.18 3.19 11.45
C SER A 99 5.49 4.34 12.19
N ILE A 100 4.67 5.13 11.49
CA ILE A 100 3.87 6.20 12.09
C ILE A 100 2.85 5.60 13.06
N GLN A 101 2.14 4.54 12.67
CA GLN A 101 1.19 3.85 13.53
C GLN A 101 1.84 3.35 14.83
N ALA A 102 3.01 2.70 14.73
CA ALA A 102 3.73 2.22 15.90
C ALA A 102 4.24 3.37 16.79
N ALA A 103 4.75 4.45 16.19
CA ALA A 103 5.21 5.63 16.93
C ALA A 103 4.06 6.33 17.67
N VAL A 104 2.91 6.51 17.01
CA VAL A 104 1.71 7.07 17.65
C VAL A 104 1.28 6.22 18.84
N ALA A 105 1.20 4.89 18.69
CA ALA A 105 0.82 4.00 19.78
C ALA A 105 1.81 4.06 20.97
N LEU A 106 3.13 4.14 20.69
CA LEU A 106 4.17 4.26 21.71
C LEU A 106 4.11 5.59 22.48
N VAL A 107 3.82 6.70 21.80
CA VAL A 107 3.68 8.02 22.44
C VAL A 107 2.36 8.14 23.19
N TRP A 108 1.29 7.54 22.66
CA TRP A 108 -0.05 7.67 23.22
C TRP A 108 -0.23 6.94 24.55
N MET A 109 0.38 5.77 24.74
CA MET A 109 0.31 5.02 25.99
C MET A 109 0.75 5.80 27.24
N PRO A 110 1.99 6.34 27.31
CA PRO A 110 2.43 7.09 28.47
C PRO A 110 1.64 8.38 28.63
N LEU A 111 1.17 8.98 27.54
CA LEU A 111 0.32 10.17 27.58
C LEU A 111 -1.02 9.87 28.27
N VAL A 112 -1.75 8.83 27.85
CA VAL A 112 -3.01 8.41 28.49
C VAL A 112 -2.77 8.07 29.97
N TRP A 113 -1.69 7.35 30.27
CA TRP A 113 -1.36 6.99 31.65
C TRP A 113 -1.09 8.22 32.52
N SER A 114 -0.37 9.21 31.98
CA SER A 114 -0.04 10.45 32.71
C SER A 114 -1.27 11.34 32.90
N LEU A 115 -2.19 11.35 31.93
CA LEU A 115 -3.39 12.19 31.95
C LEU A 115 -4.57 11.55 32.70
N GLN A 116 -4.49 10.27 33.11
CA GLN A 116 -5.60 9.58 33.80
C GLN A 116 -6.02 10.27 35.10
N SER A 117 -5.10 11.00 35.75
CA SER A 117 -5.38 11.75 36.98
C SER A 117 -6.28 12.96 36.75
N ALA A 118 -6.35 13.47 35.51
CA ALA A 118 -7.12 14.64 35.16
C ALA A 118 -8.44 14.22 34.49
N ARG A 119 -9.47 14.00 35.31
CA ARG A 119 -10.80 13.51 34.91
C ARG A 119 -11.45 14.29 33.76
N GLN A 120 -11.08 15.55 33.54
CA GLN A 120 -11.62 16.41 32.47
C GLN A 120 -10.95 16.22 31.10
N LEU A 121 -9.77 15.59 31.01
CA LEU A 121 -9.04 15.46 29.75
C LEU A 121 -9.61 14.38 28.82
N VAL A 122 -10.43 13.46 29.33
CA VAL A 122 -11.09 12.40 28.54
C VAL A 122 -11.97 12.99 27.44
N VAL A 123 -12.64 14.11 27.71
CA VAL A 123 -13.54 14.78 26.76
C VAL A 123 -12.78 15.35 25.57
N PHE A 124 -11.53 15.79 25.76
CA PHE A 124 -10.70 16.38 24.71
C PHE A 124 -9.80 15.36 23.99
N THR A 125 -9.39 14.31 24.68
CA THR A 125 -8.52 13.27 24.07
C THR A 125 -9.29 12.44 23.04
N PHE A 126 -10.56 12.13 23.27
CA PHE A 126 -11.37 11.35 22.34
C PHE A 126 -11.49 11.98 20.92
N PRO A 127 -11.93 13.25 20.76
CA PRO A 127 -12.04 13.85 19.44
C PRO A 127 -10.69 13.99 18.76
N LEU A 128 -9.60 14.26 19.50
CA LEU A 128 -8.25 14.33 18.93
C LEU A 128 -7.78 12.99 18.36
N VAL A 129 -8.00 11.88 19.08
CA VAL A 129 -7.69 10.53 18.57
C VAL A 129 -8.51 10.22 17.34
N LEU A 130 -9.81 10.52 17.38
CA LEU A 130 -10.70 10.25 16.26
C LEU A 130 -10.27 11.03 15.01
N ILE A 131 -9.94 12.31 15.15
CA ILE A 131 -9.42 13.15 14.05
C ILE A 131 -8.11 12.58 13.52
N ALA A 132 -7.18 12.15 14.39
CA ALA A 132 -5.91 11.57 13.98
C ALA A 132 -6.10 10.27 13.17
N VAL A 133 -7.05 9.42 13.58
CA VAL A 133 -7.36 8.15 12.89
C VAL A 133 -8.02 8.40 11.55
N ILE A 134 -8.97 9.34 11.48
CA ILE A 134 -9.61 9.75 10.22
C ILE A 134 -8.55 10.33 9.26
N ALA A 135 -7.67 11.20 9.75
CA ALA A 135 -6.59 11.77 8.95
C ALA A 135 -5.63 10.69 8.42
N LEU A 136 -5.27 9.71 9.26
CA LEU A 136 -4.44 8.57 8.86
C LEU A 136 -5.13 7.71 7.78
N TYR A 137 -6.44 7.47 7.94
CA TYR A 137 -7.24 6.72 6.97
C TYR A 137 -7.33 7.44 5.62
N VAL A 138 -7.65 8.74 5.64
CA VAL A 138 -7.71 9.57 4.42
C VAL A 138 -6.33 9.62 3.75
N ALA A 139 -5.25 9.80 4.51
CA ALA A 139 -3.89 9.76 3.96
C ALA A 139 -3.58 8.40 3.32
N SER A 140 -4.03 7.29 3.92
CA SER A 140 -3.85 5.95 3.36
C SER A 140 -4.60 5.76 2.03
N LEU A 141 -5.84 6.27 1.93
CA LEU A 141 -6.62 6.25 0.68
C LEU A 141 -6.02 7.18 -0.38
N TRP A 142 -5.53 8.35 0.03
CA TRP A 142 -4.87 9.28 -0.88
C TRP A 142 -3.59 8.67 -1.44
N VAL A 143 -2.76 8.05 -0.60
CA VAL A 143 -1.57 7.30 -1.01
C VAL A 143 -1.95 6.13 -1.92
N TRP A 144 -3.05 5.43 -1.63
CA TRP A 144 -3.56 4.36 -2.48
C TRP A 144 -3.94 4.86 -3.88
N HIS A 145 -4.70 5.94 -3.95
CA HIS A 145 -5.28 6.45 -5.19
C HIS A 145 -4.26 7.25 -6.02
N ASN A 146 -3.34 7.96 -5.36
CA ASN A 146 -2.35 8.81 -6.00
C ASN A 146 -0.98 8.18 -6.10
N HIS A 147 -0.79 6.92 -5.67
CA HIS A 147 0.35 6.16 -6.14
C HIS A 147 0.14 5.99 -7.64
N PRO A 148 0.88 6.74 -8.48
CA PRO A 148 0.86 6.44 -9.90
C PRO A 148 1.32 4.98 -10.00
N ALA A 149 0.90 4.26 -11.02
CA ALA A 149 1.65 3.08 -11.47
C ALA A 149 3.04 3.58 -11.92
N ARG A 150 3.86 4.00 -10.95
CA ARG A 150 5.11 4.71 -11.13
C ARG A 150 6.04 3.63 -11.65
N ASN A 151 6.42 3.82 -12.91
CA ASN A 151 7.42 3.05 -13.65
C ASN A 151 6.90 1.81 -14.38
N LEU A 152 5.71 1.88 -14.98
CA LEU A 152 5.49 1.15 -16.24
C LEU A 152 6.45 1.64 -17.34
N ARG A 153 6.92 2.89 -17.29
CA ARG A 153 7.90 3.46 -18.25
C ARG A 153 9.23 2.74 -18.31
N PHE A 154 9.61 2.03 -17.25
CA PHE A 154 10.82 1.22 -17.21
C PHE A 154 10.50 -0.27 -17.28
N GLN A 155 9.32 -0.65 -17.75
CA GLN A 155 8.97 -2.04 -17.99
C GLN A 155 8.78 -2.23 -19.49
N CYS A 156 9.14 -3.41 -19.99
CA CYS A 156 8.88 -3.77 -21.36
C CYS A 156 7.37 -3.83 -21.60
N ASP A 157 6.88 -3.09 -22.59
CA ASP A 157 5.45 -3.08 -22.97
C ASP A 157 4.95 -4.48 -23.33
N HIS A 158 5.84 -5.38 -23.77
CA HIS A 158 5.48 -6.74 -24.17
C HIS A 158 5.52 -7.76 -23.01
N CYS A 159 6.55 -7.75 -22.16
CA CYS A 159 6.73 -8.79 -21.13
C CYS A 159 6.79 -8.30 -19.68
N GLY A 160 6.78 -6.98 -19.46
CA GLY A 160 6.88 -6.38 -18.12
C GLY A 160 8.27 -6.41 -17.48
N TYR A 161 9.31 -6.89 -18.19
CA TYR A 161 10.68 -6.90 -17.68
C TYR A 161 11.17 -5.49 -17.38
N LEU A 162 11.85 -5.29 -16.26
CA LEU A 162 12.39 -3.98 -15.87
C LEU A 162 13.56 -3.60 -16.78
N LEU A 163 13.38 -2.59 -17.62
CA LEU A 163 14.33 -2.11 -18.63
C LEU A 163 15.40 -1.15 -18.08
N SER A 164 15.32 -0.76 -16.80
CA SER A 164 16.29 0.16 -16.20
C SER A 164 17.69 -0.47 -16.10
N GLY A 165 18.71 0.23 -16.60
CA GLY A 165 20.12 -0.16 -16.46
C GLY A 165 20.60 -1.22 -17.44
N LEU A 166 19.84 -1.52 -18.50
CA LEU A 166 20.29 -2.41 -19.56
C LEU A 166 21.24 -1.67 -20.54
N PRO A 167 22.35 -2.29 -20.96
CA PRO A 167 23.27 -1.69 -21.92
C PRO A 167 22.77 -1.76 -23.37
N LEU A 168 21.82 -2.64 -23.68
CA LEU A 168 21.23 -2.78 -25.01
C LEU A 168 19.77 -2.29 -25.01
N PRO A 169 19.31 -1.63 -26.11
CA PRO A 169 17.94 -1.14 -26.27
C PRO A 169 16.96 -2.27 -26.65
N ARG A 170 17.13 -3.46 -26.06
CA ARG A 170 16.27 -4.63 -26.26
C ARG A 170 16.00 -5.32 -24.94
N CYS A 171 14.77 -5.77 -24.77
CA CYS A 171 14.41 -6.56 -23.61
C CYS A 171 15.12 -7.93 -23.65
N PRO A 172 15.82 -8.37 -22.59
CA PRO A 172 16.52 -9.65 -22.57
C PRO A 172 15.56 -10.86 -22.58
N GLU A 173 14.35 -10.71 -22.03
CA GLU A 173 13.36 -11.78 -22.00
C GLU A 173 12.66 -12.01 -23.35
N CYS A 174 12.11 -10.95 -23.97
CA CYS A 174 11.30 -11.09 -25.19
C CYS A 174 11.95 -10.55 -26.47
N GLY A 175 13.13 -9.93 -26.39
CA GLY A 175 13.82 -9.35 -27.54
C GLY A 175 13.20 -8.08 -28.12
N GLN A 176 12.06 -7.62 -27.56
CA GLN A 176 11.36 -6.41 -28.00
C GLN A 176 12.32 -5.21 -27.91
N PRO A 177 12.56 -4.49 -29.01
CA PRO A 177 13.32 -3.25 -28.97
C PRO A 177 12.55 -2.21 -28.17
N PHE A 178 13.27 -1.39 -27.41
CA PHE A 178 12.72 -0.25 -26.70
C PHE A 178 13.55 1.00 -27.00
N ASP A 179 12.93 2.17 -26.91
CA ASP A 179 13.62 3.43 -27.12
C ASP A 179 14.28 3.89 -25.79
N PRO A 180 15.62 3.86 -25.66
CA PRO A 180 16.29 4.28 -24.44
C PRO A 180 16.12 5.78 -24.18
N ALA A 181 15.83 6.60 -25.20
CA ALA A 181 15.60 8.02 -25.03
C ALA A 181 14.29 8.32 -24.27
N ARG A 182 13.33 7.39 -24.26
CA ARG A 182 12.09 7.50 -23.47
C ARG A 182 12.28 7.13 -21.99
N MET A 183 13.47 6.66 -21.61
CA MET A 183 13.77 6.18 -20.25
C MET A 183 14.60 7.16 -19.41
N ASN A 184 15.15 8.22 -20.00
CA ASN A 184 15.79 9.32 -19.26
C ASN A 184 14.78 10.40 -18.90
#